data_AF-A0A0X3UEV8-F1
#
_entry.id   AF-A0A0X3UEV8-F1
#
_cell.length_a   1.000
_cell.length_b   1.000
_cell.length_c   1.000
_cell.angle_alpha   90.00
_cell.angle_beta   90.00
_cell.angle_gamma   90.00
#
_symmetry.space_group_name_H-M   'P 1'
#
loop_
_entity.id
_entity.type
_entity.pdbx_description
1 polymer ?
#
loop_
_entity_poly.entity_id
_entity_poly.type
_entity_poly.pdbx_seq_one_letter_code
_entity_poly.pdbx_strand_id
1 'polypeptide(L)'
;MWHKGVPMAQAWVTYAKPDLKERWAELQQRSASDAFEKGAEMASASEGDAIAKIQMALEGPQKILRARTELRETLQKNILKYIAGGHLHSFGYELPRKVSSAPVAIPKAAWAGRCDWTRGKLSYRGLEFVDIRLTTNRIRNEILERGHVDTRPTRPQGRPSVAPEIKKAFFALHEAGKIDPKASLKSHYSEIRRWLELNCPNLPVPPASINSETIRKTISPLFKALKETNKQ
;
A
#
# COMPACT_ATOMS: atom_id res chain seq x y z
N MET A 1 15.46 -4.74 4.26
CA MET A 1 14.57 -5.78 3.68
C MET A 1 13.27 -5.98 4.46
N TRP A 2 13.35 -6.05 5.80
CA TRP A 2 12.22 -6.25 6.71
C TRP A 2 10.99 -5.34 6.48
N HIS A 3 11.16 -4.02 6.47
CA HIS A 3 10.03 -3.07 6.39
C HIS A 3 9.28 -3.06 5.05
N LYS A 4 9.88 -3.58 3.98
CA LYS A 4 9.24 -3.67 2.65
C LYS A 4 8.52 -5.00 2.41
N GLY A 5 8.66 -5.95 3.33
CA GLY A 5 7.99 -7.25 3.24
C GLY A 5 6.57 -7.21 3.79
N VAL A 6 5.67 -7.94 3.13
CA VAL A 6 4.28 -8.11 3.55
C VAL A 6 4.22 -9.17 4.64
N PRO A 7 3.55 -8.91 5.79
CA PRO A 7 3.36 -9.93 6.83
C PRO A 7 2.69 -11.20 6.29
N MET A 8 3.14 -12.37 6.74
CA MET A 8 2.62 -13.67 6.31
C MET A 8 1.10 -13.77 6.46
N ALA A 9 0.55 -13.19 7.53
CA ALA A 9 -0.89 -13.16 7.79
C ALA A 9 -1.71 -12.47 6.69
N GLN A 10 -1.10 -11.55 5.94
CA GLN A 10 -1.76 -10.77 4.88
C GLN A 10 -1.30 -11.19 3.48
N ALA A 11 -0.13 -11.83 3.37
CA ALA A 11 0.53 -12.12 2.11
C ALA A 11 -0.33 -12.92 1.12
N TRP A 12 -1.15 -13.85 1.60
CA TRP A 12 -2.03 -14.68 0.77
C TRP A 12 -3.16 -13.89 0.11
N VAL A 13 -3.61 -12.77 0.69
CA VAL A 13 -4.52 -11.83 0.03
C VAL A 13 -3.72 -10.85 -0.83
N THR A 14 -2.64 -10.27 -0.30
CA THR A 14 -1.89 -9.21 -0.99
C THR A 14 -1.30 -9.68 -2.32
N TYR A 15 -0.78 -10.91 -2.39
CA TYR A 15 -0.21 -11.50 -3.61
C TYR A 15 -1.20 -12.36 -4.41
N ALA A 16 -2.48 -12.39 -4.01
CA ALA A 16 -3.50 -13.05 -4.80
C ALA A 16 -3.71 -12.35 -6.15
N LYS A 17 -4.16 -13.14 -7.14
CA LYS A 17 -4.63 -12.62 -8.43
C LYS A 17 -5.88 -11.74 -8.22
N PRO A 18 -6.15 -10.74 -9.09
CA PRO A 18 -7.25 -9.79 -8.91
C PRO A 18 -8.62 -10.46 -8.74
N ASP A 19 -8.93 -11.46 -9.55
CA ASP A 19 -10.16 -12.27 -9.50
C ASP A 19 -10.39 -12.91 -8.12
N LEU A 20 -9.34 -13.49 -7.53
CA LEU A 20 -9.43 -14.12 -6.22
C LEU A 20 -9.52 -13.09 -5.08
N LYS A 21 -8.98 -11.88 -5.27
CA LYS A 21 -9.13 -10.77 -4.31
C LYS A 21 -10.55 -10.24 -4.27
N GLU A 22 -11.14 -10.02 -5.44
CA GLU A 22 -12.54 -9.60 -5.58
C GLU A 22 -13.46 -10.64 -4.93
N ARG A 23 -13.28 -11.92 -5.27
CA ARG A 23 -14.04 -13.01 -4.66
C ARG A 23 -13.88 -13.08 -3.13
N TRP A 24 -12.67 -12.82 -2.62
CA TRP A 24 -12.45 -12.75 -1.17
C TRP A 24 -13.18 -11.56 -0.54
N ALA A 25 -13.14 -10.38 -1.18
CA ALA A 25 -13.85 -9.19 -0.72
C ALA A 25 -15.37 -9.40 -0.70
N GLU A 26 -15.94 -9.99 -1.76
CA GLU A 26 -17.36 -10.36 -1.83
C GLU A 26 -17.76 -11.31 -0.69
N LEU A 27 -16.95 -12.34 -0.43
CA LEU A 27 -17.23 -13.28 0.66
C LEU A 27 -17.12 -12.62 2.04
N GLN A 28 -16.30 -11.58 2.21
CA GLN A 28 -16.23 -10.82 3.45
C GLN A 28 -17.46 -9.92 3.66
N GLN A 29 -18.06 -9.39 2.59
CA GLN A 29 -19.29 -8.60 2.67
C GLN A 29 -20.52 -9.43 3.08
N ARG A 30 -20.52 -10.74 2.82
CA ARG A 30 -21.62 -11.63 3.24
C ARG A 30 -21.57 -11.87 4.75
N SER A 31 -22.55 -11.38 5.49
CA SER A 31 -22.63 -11.57 6.94
C SER A 31 -23.12 -12.99 7.29
N ALA A 32 -22.35 -13.70 8.13
CA ALA A 32 -22.75 -15.02 8.63
C ALA A 32 -23.79 -14.91 9.76
N SER A 33 -23.81 -13.81 10.51
CA SER A 33 -24.84 -13.56 11.54
C SER A 33 -26.18 -13.27 10.88
N ASP A 34 -26.22 -12.44 9.83
CA ASP A 34 -27.46 -12.11 9.13
C ASP A 34 -28.04 -13.36 8.42
N ALA A 35 -27.15 -14.24 7.93
CA ALA A 35 -27.56 -15.53 7.38
C ALA A 35 -28.10 -16.49 8.45
N PHE A 36 -27.62 -16.39 9.70
CA PHE A 36 -28.12 -17.16 10.82
C PHE A 36 -29.48 -16.67 11.26
N GLU A 37 -29.67 -15.35 11.40
CA GLU A 37 -30.94 -14.73 11.76
C GLU A 37 -32.05 -15.11 10.77
N LYS A 38 -31.79 -14.96 9.46
CA LYS A 38 -32.72 -15.41 8.41
C LYS A 38 -33.01 -16.91 8.48
N GLY A 39 -31.99 -17.72 8.73
CA GLY A 39 -32.15 -19.16 8.90
C GLY A 39 -32.98 -19.52 10.13
N ALA A 40 -32.81 -18.80 11.24
CA ALA A 40 -33.56 -18.98 12.47
C ALA A 40 -35.03 -18.56 12.31
N GLU A 41 -35.31 -17.47 11.60
CA GLU A 41 -36.66 -17.04 11.24
C GLU A 41 -37.38 -18.11 10.40
N MET A 42 -36.73 -18.60 9.34
CA MET A 42 -37.26 -19.68 8.49
C MET A 42 -37.47 -20.99 9.27
N ALA A 43 -36.53 -21.34 10.16
CA ALA A 43 -36.64 -22.51 11.02
C ALA A 43 -37.80 -22.40 12.01
N SER A 44 -38.05 -21.20 12.55
CA SER A 44 -39.16 -20.96 13.47
C SER A 44 -40.53 -21.12 12.79
N ALA A 45 -40.63 -20.72 11.52
CA ALA A 45 -41.83 -20.82 10.69
C ALA A 45 -42.06 -22.22 10.07
N SER A 46 -41.09 -23.13 10.16
CA SER A 46 -41.19 -24.49 9.63
C SER A 46 -41.92 -25.44 10.60
N GLU A 47 -42.65 -26.42 10.09
CA GLU A 47 -43.31 -27.47 10.91
C GLU A 47 -42.40 -28.69 11.20
N GLY A 48 -41.11 -28.61 10.86
CA GLY A 48 -40.15 -29.71 11.09
C GLY A 48 -39.81 -29.97 12.57
N ASP A 49 -39.17 -31.11 12.83
CA ASP A 49 -38.64 -31.43 14.15
C ASP A 49 -37.51 -30.47 14.58
N ALA A 50 -37.15 -30.51 15.87
CA ALA A 50 -36.15 -29.62 16.44
C ALA A 50 -34.77 -29.74 15.76
N ILE A 51 -34.38 -30.92 15.28
CA ILE A 51 -33.09 -31.15 14.61
C ILE A 51 -33.10 -30.53 13.21
N ALA A 52 -34.18 -30.72 12.46
CA ALA A 52 -34.37 -30.13 11.14
C ALA A 52 -34.35 -28.59 11.20
N LYS A 53 -34.97 -28.01 12.24
CA LYS A 53 -34.95 -26.56 12.50
C LYS A 53 -33.54 -26.04 12.78
N ILE A 54 -32.76 -26.74 13.62
CA ILE A 54 -31.36 -26.37 13.89
C ILE A 54 -30.51 -26.45 12.62
N GLN A 55 -30.68 -27.50 11.82
CA GLN A 55 -29.97 -27.63 10.54
C GLN A 55 -30.30 -26.48 9.59
N MET A 56 -31.57 -26.13 9.45
CA MET A 56 -32.02 -25.02 8.60
C MET A 56 -31.42 -23.67 9.08
N ALA A 57 -31.40 -23.42 10.39
CA ALA A 57 -30.81 -22.20 10.94
C ALA A 57 -29.30 -22.09 10.69
N LEU A 58 -28.58 -23.22 10.70
CA LEU A 58 -27.12 -23.23 10.54
C LEU A 58 -26.64 -23.36 9.09
N GLU A 59 -27.50 -23.76 8.15
CA GLU A 59 -27.10 -24.04 6.77
C GLU A 59 -26.48 -22.81 6.07
N GLY A 60 -27.13 -21.64 6.17
CA GLY A 60 -26.65 -20.40 5.59
C GLY A 60 -25.27 -19.97 6.10
N PRO A 61 -25.09 -19.81 7.43
CA PRO A 61 -23.79 -19.48 8.03
C PRO A 61 -22.71 -20.50 7.67
N GLN A 62 -23.03 -21.80 7.71
CA GLN A 62 -22.06 -22.84 7.36
C GLN A 62 -21.59 -22.74 5.91
N LYS A 63 -22.48 -22.48 4.95
CA LYS A 63 -22.11 -22.28 3.54
C LYS A 63 -21.13 -21.11 3.38
N ILE A 64 -21.38 -19.98 4.05
CA ILE A 64 -20.50 -18.80 4.00
C ILE A 64 -19.14 -19.11 4.62
N LEU A 65 -19.11 -19.73 5.80
CA LEU A 65 -17.86 -20.04 6.51
C LEU A 65 -17.02 -21.09 5.76
N ARG A 66 -17.66 -22.11 5.17
CA ARG A 66 -16.98 -23.10 4.32
C ARG A 66 -16.35 -22.43 3.10
N ALA A 67 -17.12 -21.63 2.36
CA ALA A 67 -16.60 -20.93 1.17
C ALA A 67 -15.41 -20.00 1.50
N ARG A 68 -15.45 -19.30 2.64
CA ARG A 68 -14.32 -18.49 3.13
C ARG A 68 -13.10 -19.37 3.45
N THR A 69 -13.31 -20.50 4.11
CA THR A 69 -12.22 -21.41 4.50
C THR A 69 -11.55 -22.01 3.27
N GLU A 70 -12.32 -22.53 2.31
CA GLU A 70 -11.82 -23.11 1.06
C GLU A 70 -11.02 -22.09 0.22
N LEU A 71 -11.53 -20.87 0.08
CA LEU A 71 -10.83 -19.83 -0.66
C LEU A 71 -9.53 -19.42 0.06
N ARG A 72 -9.57 -19.27 1.39
CA ARG A 72 -8.38 -18.99 2.19
C ARG A 72 -7.32 -20.07 2.01
N GLU A 73 -7.68 -21.35 2.11
CA GLU A 73 -6.76 -22.47 1.89
C GLU A 73 -6.15 -22.45 0.49
N THR A 74 -6.98 -22.17 -0.53
CA THR A 74 -6.53 -22.05 -1.92
C THR A 74 -5.49 -20.95 -2.08
N LEU A 75 -5.75 -19.77 -1.50
CA LEU A 75 -4.83 -18.64 -1.54
C LEU A 75 -3.53 -18.92 -0.78
N GLN A 76 -3.60 -19.56 0.38
CA GLN A 76 -2.42 -19.99 1.15
C GLN A 76 -1.58 -21.01 0.37
N LYS A 77 -2.22 -22.01 -0.25
CA LYS A 77 -1.54 -22.98 -1.13
C LYS A 77 -0.83 -22.29 -2.30
N ASN A 78 -1.42 -21.25 -2.88
CA ASN A 78 -0.78 -20.47 -3.95
C ASN A 78 0.50 -19.77 -3.47
N ILE A 79 0.50 -19.21 -2.26
CA ILE A 79 1.72 -18.63 -1.67
C ILE A 79 2.81 -19.68 -1.53
N LEU A 80 2.50 -20.86 -1.01
CA LEU A 80 3.47 -21.95 -0.87
C LEU A 80 4.06 -22.34 -2.23
N LYS A 81 3.24 -22.41 -3.28
CA LYS A 81 3.71 -22.64 -4.67
C LYS A 81 4.67 -21.54 -5.14
N TYR A 82 4.35 -20.27 -4.90
CA TYR A 82 5.24 -19.16 -5.27
C TYR A 82 6.56 -19.16 -4.51
N ILE A 83 6.57 -19.58 -3.24
CA ILE A 83 7.80 -19.75 -2.45
C ILE A 83 8.64 -20.90 -3.00
N ALA A 84 8.01 -22.05 -3.25
CA ALA A 84 8.68 -23.22 -3.85
C ALA A 84 9.33 -22.85 -5.19
N GLY A 85 8.56 -22.17 -6.06
CA GLY A 85 9.03 -21.65 -7.36
C GLY A 85 10.08 -20.53 -7.25
N GLY A 86 10.34 -19.97 -6.07
CA GLY A 86 11.33 -18.92 -5.86
C GLY A 86 10.89 -17.53 -6.34
N HIS A 87 9.59 -17.33 -6.56
CA HIS A 87 9.01 -16.02 -6.88
C HIS A 87 8.83 -15.16 -5.63
N LEU A 88 8.60 -15.81 -4.48
CA LEU A 88 8.53 -15.19 -3.17
C LEU A 88 9.68 -15.66 -2.30
N HIS A 89 10.27 -14.71 -1.57
CA HIS A 89 11.28 -14.94 -0.55
C HIS A 89 10.70 -14.57 0.80
N SER A 90 11.15 -15.23 1.84
CA SER A 90 10.61 -15.04 3.18
C SER A 90 11.70 -14.81 4.20
N PHE A 91 11.40 -13.93 5.15
CA PHE A 91 12.30 -13.50 6.19
C PHE A 91 11.53 -13.49 7.51
N GLY A 92 12.17 -13.92 8.60
CA GLY A 92 11.55 -13.97 9.92
C GLY A 92 12.61 -13.93 11.01
N TYR A 93 12.20 -13.90 12.26
CA TYR A 93 13.11 -14.11 13.39
C TYR A 93 13.03 -15.56 13.83
N GLU A 94 14.19 -16.18 14.02
CA GLU A 94 14.30 -17.49 14.66
C GLU A 94 14.17 -17.34 16.19
N LEU A 95 13.38 -18.20 16.83
CA LEU A 95 13.28 -18.26 18.29
C LEU A 95 14.30 -19.26 18.87
N PRO A 96 14.85 -18.99 20.07
CA PRO A 96 14.65 -17.77 20.87
C PRO A 96 15.41 -16.57 20.28
N ARG A 97 14.76 -15.41 20.20
CA ARG A 97 15.37 -14.19 19.65
C ARG A 97 15.85 -13.23 20.74
N LYS A 98 16.96 -12.55 20.48
CA LYS A 98 17.41 -11.39 21.26
C LYS A 98 16.86 -10.11 20.62
N VAL A 99 16.87 -9.00 21.35
CA VAL A 99 16.43 -7.69 20.82
C VAL A 99 17.27 -7.27 19.60
N SER A 100 18.54 -7.63 19.57
CA SER A 100 19.47 -7.35 18.48
C SER A 100 19.47 -8.40 17.35
N SER A 101 18.64 -9.46 17.46
CA SER A 101 18.57 -10.48 16.42
C SER A 101 18.13 -9.85 15.10
N ALA A 102 18.87 -10.09 14.03
CA ALA A 102 18.47 -9.70 12.69
C ALA A 102 17.48 -10.73 12.11
N PRO A 103 16.56 -10.32 11.23
CA PRO A 103 15.70 -11.26 10.53
C PRO A 103 16.52 -12.11 9.57
N VAL A 104 16.30 -13.41 9.60
CA VAL A 104 16.97 -14.42 8.77
C VAL A 104 16.09 -14.81 7.58
N ALA A 105 16.73 -15.17 6.47
CA ALA A 105 16.04 -15.77 5.34
C ALA A 105 15.54 -17.16 5.74
N ILE A 106 14.24 -17.42 5.50
CA ILE A 106 13.65 -18.73 5.81
C ILE A 106 13.91 -19.67 4.63
N PRO A 107 14.56 -20.82 4.85
CA PRO A 107 14.82 -21.79 3.79
C PRO A 107 13.52 -22.28 3.16
N LYS A 108 13.52 -22.52 1.84
CA LYS A 108 12.36 -23.06 1.12
C LYS A 108 11.86 -24.38 1.74
N ALA A 109 12.79 -25.24 2.19
CA ALA A 109 12.45 -26.51 2.82
C ALA A 109 11.67 -26.35 4.13
N ALA A 110 11.86 -25.24 4.85
CA ALA A 110 11.15 -25.00 6.12
C ALA A 110 9.64 -24.84 5.91
N TRP A 111 9.19 -24.43 4.72
CA TRP A 111 7.79 -24.26 4.37
C TRP A 111 7.02 -25.58 4.22
N ALA A 112 7.71 -26.72 4.25
CA ALA A 112 7.07 -28.03 4.43
C ALA A 112 6.65 -28.29 5.89
N GLY A 113 7.03 -27.41 6.83
CA GLY A 113 6.66 -27.47 8.24
C GLY A 113 5.26 -26.93 8.54
N ARG A 114 4.97 -26.79 9.83
CA ARG A 114 3.66 -26.29 10.31
C ARG A 114 3.60 -24.77 10.16
N CYS A 115 2.69 -24.30 9.31
CA CYS A 115 2.45 -22.87 9.07
C CYS A 115 1.25 -22.37 9.91
N ASP A 116 1.48 -21.46 10.86
CA ASP A 116 0.43 -20.65 11.48
C ASP A 116 0.36 -19.29 10.77
N TRP A 117 -0.52 -19.22 9.77
CA TRP A 117 -0.72 -18.01 8.99
C TRP A 117 -1.26 -16.85 9.82
N THR A 118 -2.09 -17.10 10.83
CA THR A 118 -2.72 -16.03 11.61
C THR A 118 -1.69 -15.36 12.51
N ARG A 119 -0.82 -16.14 13.15
CA ARG A 119 0.24 -15.62 14.02
C ARG A 119 1.55 -15.31 13.27
N GLY A 120 1.62 -15.60 11.98
CA GLY A 120 2.82 -15.44 11.17
C GLY A 120 3.99 -16.27 11.69
N LYS A 121 3.73 -17.53 12.06
CA LYS A 121 4.72 -18.47 12.58
C LYS A 121 4.92 -19.67 11.67
N LEU A 122 6.14 -20.20 11.66
CA LEU A 122 6.52 -21.41 10.94
C LEU A 122 7.40 -22.27 11.83
N SER A 123 6.99 -23.52 12.05
CA SER A 123 7.78 -24.49 12.83
C SER A 123 8.26 -25.62 11.93
N TYR A 124 9.57 -25.89 11.91
CA TYR A 124 10.18 -26.94 11.08
C TYR A 124 11.43 -27.52 11.74
N ARG A 125 11.45 -28.84 11.96
CA ARG A 125 12.60 -29.58 12.52
C ARG A 125 13.19 -28.95 13.79
N GLY A 126 12.33 -28.52 14.71
CA GLY A 126 12.73 -27.87 15.98
C GLY A 126 13.08 -26.39 15.86
N LEU A 127 13.13 -25.83 14.64
CA LEU A 127 13.25 -24.40 14.41
C LEU A 127 11.88 -23.74 14.42
N GLU A 128 11.79 -22.57 15.06
CA GLU A 128 10.59 -21.73 15.03
C GLU A 128 10.92 -20.36 14.47
N PHE A 129 10.21 -19.97 13.42
CA PHE A 129 10.27 -18.65 12.83
C PHE A 129 9.02 -17.85 13.18
N VAL A 130 9.21 -16.58 13.53
CA VAL A 130 8.13 -15.64 13.90
C VAL A 130 8.25 -14.31 13.16
N ASP A 131 7.16 -13.54 13.20
CA ASP A 131 6.99 -12.26 12.51
C ASP A 131 7.23 -12.36 11.00
N ILE A 132 6.97 -13.51 10.41
CA ILE A 132 7.39 -13.83 9.04
C ILE A 132 6.83 -12.82 8.04
N ARG A 133 7.71 -12.33 7.15
CA ARG A 133 7.37 -11.42 6.05
C ARG A 133 7.82 -12.00 4.72
N LEU A 134 7.01 -11.78 3.69
CA LEU A 134 7.29 -12.22 2.32
C LEU A 134 7.63 -11.02 1.43
N THR A 135 8.56 -11.22 0.50
CA THR A 135 8.97 -10.24 -0.51
C THR A 135 9.03 -10.88 -1.89
N THR A 136 8.86 -10.06 -2.93
CA THR A 136 9.01 -10.51 -4.33
C THR A 136 10.46 -10.39 -4.80
N ASN A 137 10.81 -11.08 -5.89
CA ASN A 137 12.10 -10.91 -6.57
C ASN A 137 12.43 -9.45 -6.87
N ARG A 138 11.44 -8.65 -7.32
CA ARG A 138 11.65 -7.22 -7.57
C ARG A 138 12.16 -6.49 -6.32
N ILE A 139 11.47 -6.65 -5.18
CA ILE A 139 11.86 -5.98 -3.93
C ILE A 139 13.20 -6.52 -3.41
N ARG A 140 13.44 -7.82 -3.55
CA ARG A 140 14.71 -8.43 -3.16
C ARG A 140 15.86 -7.89 -4.00
N ASN A 141 15.73 -7.86 -5.31
CA ASN A 141 16.75 -7.37 -6.24
C ASN A 141 16.96 -5.87 -6.07
N GLU A 142 15.90 -5.07 -5.92
CA GLU A 142 16.01 -3.64 -5.58
C GLU A 142 16.81 -3.39 -4.29
N ILE A 143 16.89 -4.34 -3.36
CA ILE A 143 17.63 -4.19 -2.11
C ILE A 143 19.04 -4.78 -2.22
N LEU A 144 19.20 -5.89 -2.94
CA LEU A 144 20.50 -6.56 -3.15
C LEU A 144 21.37 -5.84 -4.19
N GLU A 145 20.77 -5.35 -5.28
CA GLU A 145 21.45 -4.53 -6.30
C GLU A 145 21.79 -3.13 -5.76
N ARG A 146 21.10 -2.68 -4.70
CA ARG A 146 21.44 -1.47 -3.92
C ARG A 146 22.37 -1.78 -2.75
N GLY A 147 23.39 -2.61 -2.96
CA GLY A 147 24.48 -2.74 -2.00
C GLY A 147 25.02 -1.34 -1.64
N HIS A 148 24.88 -0.95 -0.37
CA HIS A 148 25.31 0.36 0.15
C HIS A 148 24.85 1.58 -0.66
N VAL A 149 23.53 1.83 -0.71
CA VAL A 149 23.05 3.19 -1.02
C VAL A 149 22.81 3.91 0.29
N ASP A 150 23.69 4.88 0.60
CA ASP A 150 23.48 5.89 1.63
C ASP A 150 22.04 6.41 1.52
N THR A 151 21.20 6.12 2.51
CA THR A 151 19.77 6.46 2.50
C THR A 151 19.51 7.94 2.72
N ARG A 152 20.57 8.76 2.78
CA ARG A 152 20.42 10.21 2.61
C ARG A 152 19.72 10.41 1.26
N PRO A 153 18.63 11.19 1.20
CA PRO A 153 17.98 11.48 -0.07
C PRO A 153 19.07 11.98 -1.01
N THR A 154 19.32 11.24 -2.10
CA THR A 154 20.15 11.71 -3.20
C THR A 154 19.46 12.95 -3.72
N ARG A 155 19.87 14.11 -3.17
CA ARG A 155 19.65 15.40 -3.80
C ARG A 155 20.14 15.21 -5.24
N PRO A 156 19.33 15.51 -6.26
CA PRO A 156 19.82 15.45 -7.63
C PRO A 156 21.14 16.21 -7.66
N GLN A 157 22.22 15.57 -8.10
CA GLN A 157 23.53 16.20 -8.14
C GLN A 157 23.41 17.40 -9.10
N GLY A 158 23.32 18.58 -8.51
CA GLY A 158 22.89 19.80 -9.17
C GLY A 158 22.48 20.86 -8.14
N ARG A 159 22.60 22.14 -8.52
CA ARG A 159 22.21 23.28 -7.67
C ARG A 159 20.76 23.07 -7.17
N PRO A 160 20.46 23.30 -5.87
CA PRO A 160 19.10 23.18 -5.36
C PRO A 160 18.12 23.96 -6.23
N SER A 161 17.10 23.27 -6.76
CA SER A 161 16.14 23.88 -7.68
C SER A 161 15.14 24.72 -6.92
N VAL A 162 14.89 25.94 -7.42
CA VAL A 162 13.84 26.85 -6.92
C VAL A 162 12.45 26.54 -7.51
N ALA A 163 12.37 25.61 -8.47
CA ALA A 163 11.12 25.28 -9.15
C ALA A 163 9.98 24.78 -8.23
N PRO A 164 10.24 23.95 -7.19
CA PRO A 164 9.19 23.52 -6.26
C PRO A 164 8.55 24.70 -5.51
N GLU A 165 9.36 25.65 -5.04
CA GLU A 165 8.87 26.82 -4.32
C GLU A 165 8.12 27.78 -5.25
N ILE A 166 8.58 27.96 -6.49
CA ILE A 166 7.86 28.73 -7.51
C ILE A 166 6.47 28.12 -7.79
N LYS A 167 6.33 26.79 -7.83
CA LYS A 167 5.02 26.14 -8.00
C LYS A 167 4.10 26.38 -6.82
N LYS A 168 4.61 26.28 -5.58
CA LYS A 168 3.84 26.59 -4.38
C LYS A 168 3.35 28.03 -4.38
N ALA A 169 4.23 28.98 -4.73
CA ALA A 169 3.89 30.38 -4.86
C ALA A 169 2.76 30.60 -5.88
N PHE A 170 2.81 29.94 -7.04
CA PHE A 170 1.78 30.03 -8.06
C PHE A 170 0.41 29.55 -7.56
N PHE A 171 0.35 28.39 -6.92
CA PHE A 171 -0.92 27.87 -6.38
C PHE A 171 -1.48 28.75 -5.25
N ALA A 172 -0.63 29.16 -4.31
CA ALA A 172 -1.05 30.03 -3.20
C ALA A 172 -1.56 31.40 -3.70
N LEU A 173 -0.93 31.98 -4.73
CA LEU A 173 -1.39 33.22 -5.34
C LEU A 173 -2.68 33.04 -6.14
N HIS A 174 -2.88 31.88 -6.78
CA HIS A 174 -4.12 31.57 -7.46
C HIS A 174 -5.28 31.38 -6.48
N GLU A 175 -5.08 30.62 -5.40
CA GLU A 175 -6.06 30.48 -4.31
C GLU A 175 -6.41 31.83 -3.67
N ALA A 176 -5.44 32.73 -3.56
CA ALA A 176 -5.64 34.09 -3.08
C ALA A 176 -6.25 35.05 -4.13
N GLY A 177 -6.62 34.57 -5.33
CA GLY A 177 -7.22 35.37 -6.40
C GLY A 177 -6.28 36.39 -7.05
N LYS A 178 -4.97 36.27 -6.85
CA LYS A 178 -3.94 37.21 -7.36
C LYS A 178 -3.39 36.82 -8.73
N ILE A 179 -3.58 35.57 -9.15
CA ILE A 179 -3.26 35.15 -10.52
C ILE A 179 -4.48 35.36 -11.40
N ASP A 180 -4.43 36.37 -12.28
CA ASP A 180 -5.44 36.59 -13.30
C ASP A 180 -5.14 35.74 -14.55
N PRO A 181 -6.01 34.78 -14.90
CA PRO A 181 -5.84 33.97 -16.10
C PRO A 181 -6.00 34.79 -17.39
N LYS A 182 -6.66 35.95 -17.36
CA LYS A 182 -6.86 36.79 -18.56
C LYS A 182 -5.64 37.66 -18.86
N ALA A 183 -4.87 38.03 -17.84
CA ALA A 183 -3.63 38.77 -17.97
C ALA A 183 -2.49 37.94 -18.59
N SER A 184 -1.39 38.63 -18.92
CA SER A 184 -0.18 37.98 -19.43
C SER A 184 0.50 37.16 -18.33
N LEU A 185 1.15 36.05 -18.67
CA LEU A 185 1.91 35.28 -17.68
C LEU A 185 3.00 36.12 -16.99
N LYS A 186 3.60 37.06 -17.73
CA LYS A 186 4.70 37.92 -17.29
C LYS A 186 4.29 38.92 -16.20
N SER A 187 3.03 39.36 -16.16
CA SER A 187 2.57 40.33 -15.15
C SER A 187 2.62 39.78 -13.73
N HIS A 188 2.57 38.46 -13.57
CA HIS A 188 2.55 37.79 -12.26
C HIS A 188 3.95 37.48 -11.70
N TYR A 189 5.03 37.75 -12.45
CA TYR A 189 6.38 37.37 -12.01
C TYR A 189 6.84 38.15 -10.77
N SER A 190 6.47 39.44 -10.67
CA SER A 190 6.78 40.28 -9.50
C SER A 190 6.07 39.76 -8.25
N GLU A 191 4.82 39.34 -8.37
CA GLU A 191 4.04 38.80 -7.26
C GLU A 191 4.58 37.45 -6.77
N ILE A 192 4.99 36.58 -7.69
CA ILE A 192 5.63 35.31 -7.36
C ILE A 192 6.93 35.56 -6.59
N ARG A 193 7.77 36.52 -7.03
CA ARG A 193 9.00 36.88 -6.30
C ARG A 193 8.71 37.42 -4.90
N ARG A 194 7.74 38.32 -4.78
CA ARG A 194 7.32 38.89 -3.49
C ARG A 194 6.78 37.83 -2.54
N TRP A 195 6.01 36.88 -3.05
CA TRP A 195 5.50 35.78 -2.24
C TRP A 195 6.64 34.89 -1.72
N LEU A 196 7.62 34.57 -2.59
CA LEU A 196 8.80 33.79 -2.23
C LEU A 196 9.68 34.48 -1.17
N GLU A 197 9.81 35.79 -1.25
CA GLU A 197 10.54 36.59 -0.26
C GLU A 197 9.91 36.55 1.13
N LEU A 198 8.58 36.60 1.20
CA LEU A 198 7.85 36.58 2.47
C LEU A 198 7.73 35.17 3.07
N ASN A 199 7.58 34.14 2.24
CA ASN A 199 7.20 32.79 2.70
C ASN A 199 8.34 31.77 2.61
N CYS A 200 9.45 32.10 1.95
CA CYS A 200 10.59 31.19 1.76
C CYS A 200 11.94 31.90 2.02
N PRO A 201 12.21 32.40 3.25
CA PRO A 201 13.42 33.16 3.56
C PRO A 201 14.73 32.35 3.37
N ASN A 202 14.64 31.02 3.37
CA ASN A 202 15.78 30.10 3.24
C ASN A 202 15.99 29.59 1.80
N LEU A 203 15.59 30.36 0.77
CA LEU A 203 15.83 30.00 -0.62
C LEU A 203 17.33 30.00 -0.95
N PRO A 204 17.80 29.06 -1.79
CA PRO A 204 19.20 28.96 -2.21
C PRO A 204 19.64 30.11 -3.12
N VAL A 205 18.69 30.88 -3.64
CA VAL A 205 18.90 32.07 -4.47
C VAL A 205 17.90 33.13 -4.01
N PRO A 206 18.33 34.39 -3.78
CA PRO A 206 17.41 35.46 -3.44
C PRO A 206 16.27 35.57 -4.46
N PRO A 207 15.01 35.75 -4.05
CA PRO A 207 13.86 35.85 -4.96
C PRO A 207 14.04 36.92 -6.06
N ALA A 208 14.69 38.04 -5.74
CA ALA A 208 15.03 39.10 -6.68
C ALA A 208 15.99 38.63 -7.81
N SER A 209 16.84 37.65 -7.53
CA SER A 209 17.85 37.10 -8.46
C SER A 209 17.33 35.90 -9.27
N ILE A 210 16.07 35.47 -9.07
CA ILE A 210 15.47 34.38 -9.85
C ILE A 210 15.15 34.89 -11.26
N ASN A 211 15.76 34.26 -12.26
CA ASN A 211 15.54 34.60 -13.67
C ASN A 211 14.06 34.41 -14.06
N SER A 212 13.50 35.40 -14.75
CA SER A 212 12.14 35.37 -15.30
C SER A 212 11.89 34.15 -16.19
N GLU A 213 12.91 33.64 -16.88
CA GLU A 213 12.81 32.44 -17.70
C GLU A 213 12.62 31.16 -16.86
N THR A 214 13.24 31.10 -15.68
CA THR A 214 13.05 30.01 -14.72
C THR A 214 11.62 30.00 -14.18
N ILE A 215 11.08 31.18 -13.87
CA ILE A 215 9.69 31.35 -13.45
C ILE A 215 8.77 30.90 -14.61
N ARG A 216 8.97 31.45 -15.81
CA ARG A 216 8.21 31.11 -17.03
C ARG A 216 8.14 29.61 -17.27
N LYS A 217 9.28 28.93 -17.34
CA LYS A 217 9.34 27.47 -17.61
C LYS A 217 8.60 26.67 -16.57
N THR A 218 8.62 27.12 -15.31
CA THR A 218 7.99 26.40 -14.20
C THR A 218 6.48 26.57 -14.19
N ILE A 219 5.97 27.79 -14.46
CA ILE A 219 4.54 28.09 -14.31
C ILE A 219 3.76 28.11 -15.63
N SER A 220 4.43 28.19 -16.79
CA SER A 220 3.76 28.18 -18.09
C SER A 220 2.83 26.98 -18.32
N PRO A 221 3.17 25.72 -17.97
CA PRO A 221 2.22 24.62 -18.15
C PRO A 221 1.01 24.75 -17.20
N LEU A 222 1.23 25.23 -15.97
CA LEU A 222 0.16 25.41 -14.97
C LEU A 222 -0.81 26.52 -15.39
N PHE A 223 -0.29 27.64 -15.88
CA PHE A 223 -1.09 28.77 -16.34
C PHE A 223 -1.88 28.47 -17.62
N LYS A 224 -1.34 27.62 -18.51
CA LYS A 224 -2.07 27.15 -19.70
C LYS A 224 -3.26 26.27 -19.30
N ALA A 225 -3.04 25.28 -18.44
CA ALA A 225 -4.12 24.43 -17.92
C ALA A 225 -5.23 25.27 -17.27
N LEU A 226 -4.83 26.29 -16.49
CA LEU A 226 -5.75 27.19 -15.80
C LEU A 226 -6.57 28.08 -16.75
N LYS A 227 -6.00 28.49 -17.90
CA LYS A 227 -6.73 29.19 -18.97
C LYS A 227 -7.73 28.28 -19.69
N GLU A 228 -7.42 27.00 -19.83
CA GLU A 228 -8.30 26.03 -20.48
C GLU A 228 -9.51 25.71 -19.59
N THR A 229 -9.32 25.58 -18.27
CA THR A 229 -10.42 25.36 -17.32
C THR A 229 -11.36 26.56 -17.19
N ASN A 230 -10.87 27.79 -17.36
CA ASN A 230 -11.69 29.03 -17.28
C ASN A 230 -12.32 29.45 -18.62
N LYS A 231 -12.18 28.65 -19.69
CA LYS A 231 -12.80 28.89 -21.01
C LYS A 231 -14.08 28.08 -21.26
N GLN A 232 -14.46 27.24 -20.30
CA GLN A 232 -15.79 26.60 -20.21
C GLN A 232 -16.72 27.45 -19.37
#